data_AF-A0A2K8KWU8-F1
#
_entry.id   AF-A0A2K8KWU8-F1
#
_cell.length_a   1.000
_cell.length_b   1.000
_cell.length_c   1.000
_cell.angle_alpha   90.00
_cell.angle_beta   90.00
_cell.angle_gamma   90.00
#
_symmetry.space_group_name_H-M   'P 1'
#
loop_
_entity.id
_entity.type
_entity.pdbx_description
1 polymer ?
#
loop_
_entity_poly.entity_id
_entity_poly.type
_entity_poly.pdbx_seq_one_letter_code
_entity_poly.pdbx_strand_id
1 'polypeptide(L)'
;MKMNRLFSTVAVALSLSLTSGIAVADEVDDGVRGLQAEWAIANYKTAENDKEAAFKALVDKAAALNAKYADRPEPKIWEAIIRAGYAGAMGGMSSMFNAMPQMEKGRDLLLEAEKIDANVMNGSVYTTLGSFYYMVPGGFVGFGDDDKAEAYLTKAIEIAPDDMDANYFAGDFWLEEKKYKKAIPYLEKVLSLPAVEGRPIYSEGRKGEAAAKLAIAKKKAH
;
A
#
# COMPACT_ATOMS: atom_id res chain seq x y z
N MET A 1 -35.39 -61.38 39.80
CA MET A 1 -36.01 -60.03 39.78
C MET A 1 -34.91 -58.98 39.68
N LYS A 2 -34.89 -58.24 38.56
CA LYS A 2 -34.26 -56.94 38.23
C LYS A 2 -32.94 -56.47 38.92
N MET A 3 -31.86 -56.46 38.12
CA MET A 3 -31.12 -55.30 37.58
C MET A 3 -30.92 -54.03 38.45
N ASN A 4 -29.65 -53.59 38.63
CA ASN A 4 -29.15 -52.36 37.98
C ASN A 4 -27.62 -52.16 38.10
N ARG A 5 -27.01 -51.83 36.97
CA ARG A 5 -25.64 -51.34 36.79
C ARG A 5 -25.64 -49.81 36.96
N LEU A 6 -24.58 -49.24 37.52
CA LEU A 6 -24.28 -47.81 37.44
C LEU A 6 -22.93 -47.65 36.75
N PHE A 7 -22.98 -47.23 35.49
CA PHE A 7 -21.83 -46.64 34.78
C PHE A 7 -21.83 -45.14 35.07
N SER A 8 -20.74 -44.62 35.61
CA SER A 8 -20.49 -43.18 35.67
C SER A 8 -19.55 -42.79 34.54
N THR A 9 -20.11 -42.21 33.48
CA THR A 9 -19.38 -41.53 32.42
C THR A 9 -19.08 -40.11 32.87
N VAL A 10 -17.80 -39.76 32.99
CA VAL A 10 -17.34 -38.37 33.15
C VAL A 10 -17.30 -37.72 31.77
N ALA A 11 -18.12 -36.68 31.57
CA ALA A 11 -18.14 -35.90 30.34
C ALA A 11 -17.01 -34.87 30.34
N VAL A 12 -16.14 -34.91 29.32
CA VAL A 12 -15.16 -33.86 29.03
C VAL A 12 -15.87 -32.81 28.17
N ALA A 13 -16.15 -31.64 28.75
CA ALA A 13 -16.57 -30.46 28.00
C ALA A 13 -15.32 -29.70 27.55
N LEU A 14 -14.88 -29.93 26.32
CA LEU A 14 -13.82 -29.15 25.68
C LEU A 14 -14.46 -27.95 24.97
N SER A 15 -14.33 -26.77 25.55
CA SER A 15 -14.86 -25.50 25.04
C SER A 15 -14.15 -25.07 23.75
N LEU A 16 -14.87 -25.13 22.61
CA LEU A 16 -14.50 -24.50 21.34
C LEU A 16 -14.76 -22.98 21.41
N SER A 17 -13.70 -22.18 21.56
CA SER A 17 -13.81 -20.70 21.50
C SER A 17 -12.79 -20.05 20.56
N LEU A 18 -12.09 -20.81 19.70
CA LEU A 18 -10.97 -20.30 18.89
C LEU A 18 -11.33 -19.91 17.44
N THR A 19 -12.59 -20.02 17.01
CA THR A 19 -12.96 -19.87 15.59
C THR A 19 -13.20 -18.43 15.14
N SER A 20 -13.52 -17.49 16.04
CA SER A 20 -13.91 -16.12 15.66
C SER A 20 -12.74 -15.25 15.17
N GLY A 21 -11.52 -15.44 15.70
CA GLY A 21 -10.35 -14.64 15.30
C GLY A 21 -9.83 -14.96 13.90
N ILE A 22 -9.89 -16.24 13.49
CA ILE A 22 -9.42 -16.70 12.18
C ILE A 22 -10.33 -16.16 11.07
N ALA A 23 -11.65 -16.21 11.27
CA ALA A 23 -12.61 -15.71 10.28
C ALA A 23 -12.47 -14.21 9.98
N VAL A 24 -12.11 -13.39 10.98
CA VAL A 24 -11.90 -11.94 10.81
C VAL A 24 -10.59 -11.66 10.07
N ALA A 25 -9.54 -12.43 10.32
CA ALA A 25 -8.27 -12.30 9.61
C ALA A 25 -8.44 -12.57 8.11
N ASP A 26 -9.12 -13.67 7.77
CA ASP A 26 -9.39 -14.04 6.38
C ASP A 26 -10.23 -12.98 5.64
N GLU A 27 -11.23 -12.39 6.32
CA GLU A 27 -12.10 -11.39 5.70
C GLU A 27 -11.37 -10.06 5.42
N VAL A 28 -10.47 -9.63 6.32
CA VAL A 28 -9.63 -8.45 6.10
C VAL A 28 -8.69 -8.69 4.93
N ASP A 29 -8.04 -9.85 4.89
CA ASP A 29 -7.10 -10.21 3.84
C ASP A 29 -7.79 -10.29 2.46
N ASP A 30 -8.99 -10.87 2.40
CA ASP A 30 -9.82 -10.89 1.19
C ASP A 30 -10.24 -9.49 0.73
N GLY A 31 -10.70 -8.66 1.68
CA GLY A 31 -11.07 -7.27 1.42
C GLY A 31 -9.90 -6.48 0.86
N VAL A 32 -8.74 -6.61 1.48
CA VAL A 32 -7.50 -5.97 1.03
C VAL A 32 -7.11 -6.48 -0.36
N ARG A 33 -7.05 -7.79 -0.60
CA ARG A 33 -6.76 -8.38 -1.93
C ARG A 33 -7.67 -7.81 -3.03
N GLY A 34 -8.96 -7.66 -2.73
CA GLY A 34 -9.92 -7.02 -3.65
C GLY A 34 -9.53 -5.58 -3.99
N LEU A 35 -9.17 -4.78 -2.98
CA LEU A 35 -8.69 -3.41 -3.19
C LEU A 35 -7.40 -3.36 -4.04
N GLN A 36 -6.45 -4.29 -3.83
CA GLN A 36 -5.21 -4.31 -4.61
C GLN A 36 -5.45 -4.62 -6.09
N ALA A 37 -6.37 -5.54 -6.38
CA ALA A 37 -6.74 -5.92 -7.73
C ALA A 37 -7.44 -4.77 -8.45
N GLU A 38 -8.42 -4.13 -7.80
CA GLU A 38 -9.16 -2.99 -8.36
C GLU A 38 -8.27 -1.77 -8.53
N TRP A 39 -7.35 -1.50 -7.59
CA TRP A 39 -6.35 -0.44 -7.74
C TRP A 39 -5.47 -0.68 -8.96
N ALA A 40 -5.02 -1.91 -9.20
CA ALA A 40 -4.17 -2.23 -10.35
C ALA A 40 -4.92 -2.02 -11.68
N ILE A 41 -6.22 -2.35 -11.73
CA ILE A 41 -7.07 -2.07 -12.90
C ILE A 41 -7.23 -0.55 -13.08
N ALA A 42 -7.62 0.17 -12.02
CA ALA A 42 -7.79 1.62 -12.04
C ALA A 42 -6.52 2.36 -12.50
N ASN A 43 -5.35 1.90 -12.02
CA ASN A 43 -4.08 2.55 -12.32
C ASN A 43 -3.54 2.22 -13.72
N TYR A 44 -3.60 0.96 -14.13
CA TYR A 44 -2.87 0.47 -15.32
C TYR A 44 -3.73 0.08 -16.51
N LYS A 45 -5.03 -0.17 -16.34
CA LYS A 45 -5.92 -0.66 -17.41
C LYS A 45 -7.09 0.27 -17.71
N THR A 46 -7.41 1.20 -16.81
CA THR A 46 -8.44 2.23 -17.04
C THR A 46 -7.88 3.39 -17.88
N ALA A 47 -8.69 3.88 -18.83
CA ALA A 47 -8.34 5.03 -19.66
C ALA A 47 -8.23 6.31 -18.82
N GLU A 48 -7.32 7.22 -19.19
CA GLU A 48 -7.02 8.43 -18.40
C GLU A 48 -8.26 9.26 -18.02
N ASN A 49 -9.19 9.45 -18.96
CA ASN A 49 -10.42 10.22 -18.72
C ASN A 49 -11.39 9.54 -17.73
N ASP A 50 -11.25 8.24 -17.50
CA ASP A 50 -12.11 7.45 -16.62
C ASP A 50 -11.44 7.15 -15.27
N LYS A 51 -10.14 7.44 -15.12
CA LYS A 51 -9.38 7.15 -13.90
C LYS A 51 -9.92 7.86 -12.67
N GLU A 52 -10.26 9.14 -12.79
CA GLU A 52 -10.77 9.92 -11.65
C GLU A 52 -12.02 9.29 -11.06
N ALA A 53 -13.01 8.94 -11.91
CA ALA A 53 -14.24 8.31 -11.47
C ALA A 53 -13.99 6.90 -10.88
N ALA A 54 -13.11 6.11 -11.49
CA ALA A 54 -12.75 4.78 -11.00
C ALA A 54 -12.10 4.85 -9.61
N PHE A 55 -11.12 5.74 -9.43
CA PHE A 55 -10.46 5.93 -8.15
C PHE A 55 -11.41 6.50 -7.10
N LYS A 56 -12.31 7.41 -7.45
CA LYS A 56 -13.31 7.94 -6.51
C LYS A 56 -14.17 6.81 -5.93
N ALA A 57 -14.70 5.92 -6.77
CA ALA A 57 -15.49 4.78 -6.31
C ALA A 57 -14.66 3.83 -5.43
N LEU A 58 -13.38 3.64 -5.77
CA LEU A 58 -12.47 2.80 -5.00
C LEU A 58 -12.11 3.41 -3.63
N VAL A 59 -12.01 4.74 -3.52
CA VAL A 59 -11.87 5.43 -2.23
C VAL A 59 -13.06 5.13 -1.32
N ASP A 60 -14.29 5.20 -1.85
CA ASP A 60 -15.51 4.93 -1.07
C ASP A 60 -15.50 3.48 -0.53
N LYS A 61 -15.05 2.52 -1.35
CA LYS A 61 -14.90 1.11 -0.95
C LYS A 61 -13.82 0.89 0.10
N ALA A 62 -12.65 1.51 -0.07
CA ALA A 62 -11.54 1.38 0.88
C ALA A 62 -11.89 2.00 2.24
N ALA A 63 -12.56 3.16 2.24
CA ALA A 63 -13.04 3.81 3.46
C ALA A 63 -14.06 2.94 4.22
N ALA A 64 -14.95 2.26 3.51
CA ALA A 64 -15.89 1.33 4.13
C ALA A 64 -15.18 0.12 4.78
N LEU A 65 -14.16 -0.44 4.12
CA LEU A 65 -13.37 -1.54 4.69
C LEU A 65 -12.60 -1.10 5.94
N ASN A 66 -11.96 0.06 5.89
CA ASN A 66 -11.25 0.64 7.03
C ASN A 66 -12.20 0.97 8.19
N ALA A 67 -13.39 1.51 7.92
CA ALA A 67 -14.38 1.77 8.97
C ALA A 67 -14.87 0.47 9.65
N LYS A 68 -14.98 -0.62 8.89
CA LYS A 68 -15.35 -1.95 9.43
C LYS A 68 -14.25 -2.56 10.30
N TYR A 69 -12.98 -2.32 9.94
CA TYR A 69 -11.80 -2.90 10.58
C TYR A 69 -10.84 -1.80 11.07
N ALA A 70 -11.33 -0.93 11.94
CA ALA A 70 -10.63 0.29 12.32
C ALA A 70 -9.35 0.05 13.13
N ASP A 71 -9.20 -1.12 13.75
CA ASP A 71 -8.02 -1.57 14.50
C ASP A 71 -7.00 -2.31 13.63
N ARG A 72 -7.25 -2.46 12.33
CA ARG A 72 -6.35 -3.12 11.38
C ARG A 72 -5.56 -2.10 10.56
N PRO A 73 -4.22 -2.26 10.44
CA PRO A 73 -3.40 -1.36 9.64
C PRO A 73 -3.59 -1.56 8.13
N GLU A 74 -3.90 -2.77 7.68
CA GLU A 74 -3.91 -3.12 6.25
C GLU A 74 -4.95 -2.33 5.44
N PRO A 75 -6.22 -2.21 5.90
CA PRO A 75 -7.21 -1.36 5.22
C PRO A 75 -6.82 0.12 5.19
N LYS A 76 -6.18 0.64 6.25
CA LYS A 76 -5.72 2.04 6.30
C LYS A 76 -4.65 2.33 5.26
N ILE A 77 -3.66 1.44 5.17
CA ILE A 77 -2.57 1.55 4.19
C ILE A 77 -3.14 1.53 2.78
N TRP A 78 -4.06 0.61 2.47
CA TRP A 78 -4.67 0.54 1.13
C TRP A 78 -5.58 1.73 0.82
N GLU A 79 -6.36 2.21 1.79
CA GLU A 79 -7.12 3.45 1.61
C GLU A 79 -6.18 4.63 1.29
N ALA A 80 -5.05 4.76 1.97
CA ALA A 80 -4.07 5.79 1.67
C ALA A 80 -3.49 5.68 0.25
N ILE A 81 -3.07 4.48 -0.17
CA ILE A 81 -2.55 4.23 -1.53
C ILE A 81 -3.61 4.59 -2.59
N ILE A 82 -4.87 4.22 -2.37
CA ILE A 82 -5.97 4.50 -3.28
C ILE A 82 -6.27 6.01 -3.34
N ARG A 83 -6.23 6.71 -2.20
CA ARG A 83 -6.37 8.17 -2.14
C ARG A 83 -5.26 8.89 -2.90
N ALA A 84 -4.02 8.39 -2.87
CA ALA A 84 -2.93 8.93 -3.69
C ALA A 84 -3.18 8.71 -5.20
N GLY A 85 -3.68 7.53 -5.59
CA GLY A 85 -4.12 7.28 -6.97
C GLY A 85 -5.23 8.23 -7.41
N TYR A 86 -6.21 8.47 -6.53
CA TYR A 86 -7.27 9.44 -6.77
C TYR A 86 -6.73 10.86 -6.92
N ALA A 87 -5.84 11.29 -6.03
CA ALA A 87 -5.16 12.57 -6.09
C ALA A 87 -4.44 12.79 -7.43
N GLY A 88 -3.70 11.79 -7.91
CA GLY A 88 -3.02 11.83 -9.21
C GLY A 88 -3.99 11.89 -10.40
N ALA A 89 -5.13 11.21 -10.30
CA ALA A 89 -6.12 11.16 -11.38
C ALA A 89 -6.92 12.46 -11.54
N MET A 90 -7.01 13.31 -10.51
CA MET A 90 -7.80 14.55 -10.58
C MET A 90 -7.19 15.67 -11.45
N GLY A 91 -5.94 15.56 -11.92
CA GLY A 91 -5.31 16.34 -13.01
C GLY A 91 -5.25 17.89 -12.91
N GLY A 92 -4.10 18.49 -13.24
CA GLY A 92 -3.99 19.94 -13.49
C GLY A 92 -3.84 20.83 -12.23
N MET A 93 -3.43 22.10 -12.43
CA MET A 93 -3.03 22.97 -11.32
C MET A 93 -4.18 23.36 -10.39
N SER A 94 -5.39 23.57 -10.93
CA SER A 94 -6.60 23.84 -10.14
C SER A 94 -6.99 22.66 -9.24
N SER A 95 -6.52 21.46 -9.58
CA SER A 95 -6.82 20.23 -8.87
C SER A 95 -5.89 19.94 -7.71
N MET A 96 -4.74 20.63 -7.60
CA MET A 96 -3.85 20.47 -6.44
C MET A 96 -4.58 20.80 -5.13
N PHE A 97 -5.47 21.81 -5.12
CA PHE A 97 -6.28 22.14 -3.96
C PHE A 97 -7.29 21.04 -3.58
N ASN A 98 -7.77 20.25 -4.55
CA ASN A 98 -8.68 19.13 -4.32
C ASN A 98 -7.94 17.82 -4.01
N ALA A 99 -6.71 17.68 -4.51
CA ALA A 99 -5.82 16.55 -4.30
C ALA A 99 -5.16 16.56 -2.92
N MET A 100 -4.78 17.74 -2.40
CA MET A 100 -4.11 17.86 -1.11
C MET A 100 -4.91 17.24 0.06
N PRO A 101 -6.24 17.46 0.20
CA PRO A 101 -7.03 16.80 1.24
C PRO A 101 -6.99 15.26 1.15
N GLN A 102 -6.86 14.69 -0.05
CA GLN A 102 -6.72 13.23 -0.22
C GLN A 102 -5.36 12.75 0.28
N MET A 103 -4.29 13.48 -0.05
CA MET A 103 -2.93 13.18 0.40
C MET A 103 -2.79 13.34 1.93
N GLU A 104 -3.39 14.39 2.52
CA GLU A 104 -3.39 14.59 3.97
C GLU A 104 -4.16 13.48 4.69
N LYS A 105 -5.34 13.13 4.19
CA LYS A 105 -6.11 12.02 4.76
C LYS A 105 -5.35 10.69 4.66
N GLY A 106 -4.70 10.42 3.52
CA GLY A 106 -3.86 9.25 3.35
C GLY A 106 -2.65 9.23 4.30
N ARG A 107 -1.96 10.36 4.48
CA ARG A 107 -0.87 10.50 5.45
C ARG A 107 -1.36 10.17 6.85
N ASP A 108 -2.47 10.74 7.29
CA ASP A 108 -2.98 10.53 8.64
C ASP A 108 -3.36 9.06 8.87
N LEU A 109 -3.94 8.39 7.88
CA LEU A 109 -4.22 6.95 7.91
C LEU A 109 -2.95 6.11 8.03
N LEU A 110 -1.87 6.49 7.34
CA LEU A 110 -0.59 5.79 7.42
C LEU A 110 0.07 5.98 8.78
N LEU A 111 0.04 7.20 9.34
CA LEU A 111 0.55 7.48 10.69
C LEU A 111 -0.26 6.76 11.78
N GLU A 112 -1.56 6.53 11.55
CA GLU A 112 -2.37 5.65 12.41
C GLU A 112 -1.96 4.19 12.23
N ALA A 113 -1.81 3.70 11.00
CA ALA A 113 -1.42 2.32 10.70
C ALA A 113 -0.04 1.98 11.30
N GLU A 114 0.92 2.89 11.20
CA GLU A 114 2.27 2.74 11.76
C GLU A 114 2.24 2.51 13.29
N LYS A 115 1.31 3.16 13.99
CA LYS A 115 1.14 2.98 15.45
C LYS A 115 0.51 1.64 15.82
N ILE A 116 -0.26 1.04 14.91
CA ILE A 116 -0.93 -0.24 15.14
C ILE A 116 0.06 -1.39 14.91
N ASP A 117 0.56 -1.52 13.68
CA ASP A 117 1.64 -2.43 13.31
C ASP A 117 2.26 -1.98 11.99
N ALA A 118 3.52 -1.55 12.06
CA ALA A 118 4.26 -1.05 10.92
C ALA A 118 4.90 -2.14 10.05
N ASN A 119 4.86 -3.42 10.45
CA ASN A 119 5.53 -4.51 9.73
C ASN A 119 4.61 -5.26 8.77
N VAL A 120 3.29 -5.03 8.82
CA VAL A 120 2.34 -5.67 7.91
C VAL A 120 2.68 -5.37 6.45
N MET A 121 2.37 -6.32 5.56
CA MET A 121 2.61 -6.18 4.12
C MET A 121 4.02 -5.70 3.78
N ASN A 122 5.03 -6.35 4.37
CA ASN A 122 6.45 -6.05 4.17
C ASN A 122 6.83 -4.60 4.51
N GLY A 123 6.20 -4.01 5.54
CA GLY A 123 6.47 -2.63 5.93
C GLY A 123 5.94 -1.60 4.93
N SER A 124 4.88 -1.91 4.19
CA SER A 124 4.29 -1.03 3.17
C SER A 124 3.99 0.38 3.70
N VAL A 125 3.71 0.55 4.99
CA VAL A 125 3.50 1.87 5.60
C VAL A 125 4.70 2.80 5.39
N TYR A 126 5.92 2.27 5.51
CA TYR A 126 7.16 3.04 5.34
C TYR A 126 7.36 3.41 3.87
N THR A 127 7.13 2.48 2.95
CA THR A 127 7.17 2.77 1.51
C THR A 127 6.19 3.88 1.13
N THR A 128 4.95 3.81 1.62
CA THR A 128 3.90 4.78 1.28
C THR A 128 4.09 6.12 1.98
N LEU A 129 4.50 6.17 3.25
CA LEU A 129 4.83 7.43 3.91
C LEU A 129 6.01 8.11 3.21
N GLY A 130 7.05 7.34 2.89
CA GLY A 130 8.20 7.83 2.15
C GLY A 130 7.80 8.49 0.84
N SER A 131 6.93 7.83 0.05
CA SER A 131 6.44 8.40 -1.20
C SER A 131 5.59 9.65 -1.01
N PHE A 132 4.71 9.66 0.00
CA PHE A 132 3.88 10.82 0.30
C PHE A 132 4.72 12.06 0.62
N TYR A 133 5.81 11.91 1.37
CA TYR A 133 6.64 13.03 1.78
C TYR A 133 7.42 13.70 0.64
N TYR A 134 7.82 12.97 -0.41
CA TYR A 134 8.50 13.61 -1.56
C TYR A 134 7.54 14.00 -2.71
N MET A 135 6.34 13.41 -2.77
CA MET A 135 5.39 13.67 -3.87
C MET A 135 4.55 14.94 -3.70
N VAL A 136 4.49 15.50 -2.50
CA VAL A 136 3.72 16.73 -2.22
C VAL A 136 4.65 17.90 -1.90
N PRO A 137 4.25 19.15 -2.19
CA PRO A 137 5.04 20.31 -1.78
C PRO A 137 5.18 20.40 -0.25
N GLY A 138 6.34 20.87 0.21
CA GLY A 138 6.57 21.20 1.63
C GLY A 138 6.13 22.61 2.04
N GLY A 139 6.32 22.94 3.32
CA GLY A 139 6.14 24.28 3.86
C GLY A 139 4.68 24.68 4.12
N PHE A 140 4.30 25.92 3.78
CA PHE A 140 2.95 26.45 4.09
C PHE A 140 1.82 25.85 3.24
N VAL A 141 2.16 25.10 2.18
CA VAL A 141 1.20 24.61 1.17
C VAL A 141 0.95 23.11 1.24
N GLY A 142 1.77 22.37 2.00
CA GLY A 142 1.67 20.92 2.11
C GLY A 142 2.64 20.36 3.13
N PHE A 143 2.71 19.05 3.24
CA PHE A 143 3.46 18.36 4.29
C PHE A 143 4.75 17.70 3.79
N GLY A 144 5.17 18.01 2.56
CA GLY A 144 6.35 17.44 1.95
C GLY A 144 7.61 17.70 2.76
N ASP A 145 8.48 16.70 2.82
CA ASP A 145 9.67 16.67 3.69
C ASP A 145 10.65 15.59 3.17
N ASP A 146 11.64 16.00 2.37
CA ASP A 146 12.57 15.07 1.71
C ASP A 146 13.44 14.29 2.71
N ASP A 147 13.74 14.88 3.87
CA ASP A 147 14.48 14.20 4.95
C ASP A 147 13.65 13.04 5.52
N LYS A 148 12.35 13.26 5.74
CA LYS A 148 11.43 12.17 6.13
C LYS A 148 11.25 11.16 5.01
N ALA A 149 11.17 11.60 3.75
CA ALA A 149 11.05 10.70 2.62
C ALA A 149 12.24 9.73 2.55
N GLU A 150 13.47 10.24 2.63
CA GLU A 150 14.68 9.41 2.65
C GLU A 150 14.70 8.46 3.84
N ALA A 151 14.35 8.93 5.04
CA ALA A 151 14.33 8.10 6.24
C ALA A 151 13.34 6.93 6.11
N TYR A 152 12.11 7.20 5.67
CA TYR A 152 11.08 6.18 5.49
C TYR A 152 11.42 5.19 4.37
N LEU A 153 11.92 5.67 3.22
CA LEU A 153 12.29 4.80 2.11
C LEU A 153 13.51 3.93 2.44
N THR A 154 14.48 4.47 3.19
CA THR A 154 15.60 3.68 3.71
C THR A 154 15.09 2.56 4.61
N LYS A 155 14.15 2.88 5.53
CA LYS A 155 13.54 1.88 6.40
C LYS A 155 12.78 0.81 5.63
N ALA A 156 12.05 1.19 4.60
CA ALA A 156 11.33 0.27 3.73
C ALA A 156 12.29 -0.74 3.05
N ILE A 157 13.43 -0.27 2.54
CA ILE A 157 14.45 -1.13 1.92
C ILE A 157 15.11 -2.06 2.95
N GLU A 158 15.35 -1.60 4.18
CA GLU A 158 15.88 -2.46 5.24
C GLU A 158 14.94 -3.63 5.59
N ILE A 159 13.63 -3.36 5.63
CA ILE A 159 12.61 -4.36 5.99
C ILE A 159 12.34 -5.31 4.83
N ALA A 160 12.23 -4.76 3.62
CA ALA A 160 11.79 -5.49 2.45
C ALA A 160 12.68 -5.20 1.23
N PRO A 161 13.94 -5.67 1.23
CA PRO A 161 14.90 -5.38 0.15
C PRO A 161 14.48 -5.95 -1.21
N ASP A 162 13.59 -6.93 -1.22
CA ASP A 162 13.05 -7.58 -2.42
C ASP A 162 11.59 -7.17 -2.73
N ASP A 163 11.07 -6.11 -2.09
CA ASP A 163 9.76 -5.56 -2.41
C ASP A 163 9.81 -4.61 -3.62
N MET A 164 8.82 -4.75 -4.51
CA MET A 164 8.79 -4.05 -5.78
C MET A 164 8.42 -2.56 -5.61
N ASP A 165 7.53 -2.23 -4.70
CA ASP A 165 7.16 -0.84 -4.42
C ASP A 165 8.27 -0.14 -3.62
N ALA A 166 8.87 -0.80 -2.63
CA ALA A 166 9.98 -0.24 -1.86
C ALA A 166 11.15 0.16 -2.78
N ASN A 167 11.57 -0.73 -3.67
CA ASN A 167 12.62 -0.43 -4.64
C ASN A 167 12.18 0.61 -5.67
N TYR A 168 10.94 0.55 -6.15
CA TYR A 168 10.44 1.54 -7.10
C TYR A 168 10.48 2.96 -6.52
N PHE A 169 9.91 3.17 -5.34
CA PHE A 169 9.82 4.48 -4.72
C PHE A 169 11.18 4.98 -4.20
N ALA A 170 12.07 4.11 -3.75
CA ALA A 170 13.46 4.50 -3.46
C ALA A 170 14.19 4.98 -4.72
N GLY A 171 14.04 4.26 -5.84
CA GLY A 171 14.60 4.66 -7.12
C GLY A 171 14.01 5.97 -7.64
N ASP A 172 12.71 6.15 -7.48
CA ASP A 172 11.99 7.36 -7.88
C ASP A 172 12.39 8.59 -7.05
N PHE A 173 12.47 8.46 -5.73
CA PHE A 173 12.96 9.52 -4.86
C PHE A 173 14.34 10.03 -5.30
N TRP A 174 15.28 9.11 -5.54
CA TRP A 174 16.61 9.49 -6.04
C TRP A 174 16.59 10.11 -7.44
N LEU A 175 15.59 9.79 -8.27
CA LEU A 175 15.39 10.39 -9.57
C LEU A 175 14.94 11.85 -9.45
N GLU A 176 13.97 12.12 -8.58
CA GLU A 176 13.47 13.47 -8.26
C GLU A 176 14.56 14.35 -7.64
N GLU A 177 15.37 13.76 -6.75
CA GLU A 177 16.58 14.39 -6.17
C GLU A 177 17.72 14.60 -7.19
N LYS A 178 17.49 14.23 -8.45
CA LYS A 178 18.47 14.28 -9.56
C LYS A 178 19.75 13.51 -9.28
N LYS A 179 19.72 12.57 -8.33
CA LYS A 179 20.81 11.64 -7.99
C LYS A 179 20.70 10.39 -8.85
N TYR A 180 20.81 10.56 -10.17
CA TYR A 180 20.56 9.51 -11.16
C TYR A 180 21.34 8.21 -10.92
N LYS A 181 22.62 8.30 -10.52
CA LYS A 181 23.43 7.13 -10.21
C LYS A 181 22.92 6.34 -9.00
N LYS A 182 22.31 7.02 -8.01
CA LYS A 182 21.69 6.35 -6.86
C LYS A 182 20.36 5.69 -7.24
N ALA A 183 19.60 6.28 -8.15
CA ALA A 183 18.30 5.75 -8.60
C ALA A 183 18.42 4.41 -9.35
N ILE A 184 19.44 4.28 -10.22
CA ILE A 184 19.63 3.13 -11.12
C ILE A 184 19.54 1.76 -10.42
N PRO A 185 20.32 1.46 -9.35
CA PRO A 185 20.30 0.12 -8.75
C PRO A 185 18.92 -0.29 -8.22
N TYR A 186 18.15 0.64 -7.66
CA TYR A 186 16.79 0.35 -7.17
C TYR A 186 15.82 0.05 -8.31
N LEU A 187 15.87 0.84 -9.40
CA LEU A 187 15.01 0.61 -10.57
C LEU A 187 15.38 -0.67 -11.32
N GLU A 188 16.67 -1.03 -11.39
CA GLU A 188 17.12 -2.33 -11.92
C GLU A 188 16.65 -3.49 -11.05
N LYS A 189 16.66 -3.32 -9.72
CA LYS A 189 16.13 -4.31 -8.78
C LYS A 189 14.66 -4.62 -9.09
N VAL A 190 13.80 -3.62 -9.27
CA VAL A 190 12.39 -3.81 -9.65
C VAL A 190 12.23 -4.71 -10.88
N LEU A 191 13.04 -4.49 -11.93
CA LEU A 191 12.96 -5.26 -13.16
C LEU A 191 13.39 -6.72 -12.97
N SER A 192 14.34 -6.97 -12.07
CA SER A 192 14.87 -8.30 -11.77
C SER A 192 13.96 -9.18 -10.91
N LEU A 193 13.08 -8.58 -10.10
CA LEU A 193 12.20 -9.30 -9.19
C LEU A 193 11.18 -10.16 -9.94
N PRO A 194 10.73 -11.31 -9.40
CA PRO A 194 9.63 -12.07 -10.00
C PRO A 194 8.33 -11.27 -9.99
N ALA A 195 7.36 -11.67 -10.82
CA ALA A 195 6.01 -11.14 -10.69
C ALA A 195 5.40 -11.56 -9.36
N VAL A 196 4.62 -10.66 -8.74
CA VAL A 196 3.89 -10.96 -7.50
C VAL A 196 2.75 -11.92 -7.81
N GLU A 197 2.74 -13.05 -7.13
CA GLU A 197 1.70 -14.08 -7.27
C GLU A 197 0.31 -13.47 -7.03
N GLY A 198 -0.66 -13.83 -7.88
CA GLY A 198 -2.02 -13.28 -7.82
C GLY A 198 -2.15 -11.80 -8.24
N ARG A 199 -1.05 -11.11 -8.57
CA ARG A 199 -1.07 -9.68 -8.96
C ARG A 199 -0.31 -9.41 -10.28
N PRO A 200 -0.69 -10.04 -11.41
CA PRO A 200 0.02 -9.89 -12.68
C PRO A 200 -0.11 -8.47 -13.28
N ILE A 201 -1.29 -7.84 -13.21
CA ILE A 201 -1.51 -6.47 -13.73
C ILE A 201 -0.61 -5.46 -13.01
N TYR A 202 -0.54 -5.56 -11.68
CA TYR A 202 0.35 -4.75 -10.87
C TYR A 202 1.82 -4.95 -11.26
N SER A 203 2.26 -6.21 -11.34
CA SER A 203 3.66 -6.53 -11.64
C SER A 203 4.08 -6.02 -13.01
N GLU A 204 3.22 -6.19 -14.02
CA GLU A 204 3.44 -5.67 -15.38
C GLU A 204 3.53 -4.13 -15.36
N GLY A 205 2.55 -3.47 -14.75
CA GLY A 205 2.49 -2.01 -14.68
C GLY A 205 3.69 -1.39 -13.96
N ARG A 206 4.01 -1.90 -12.77
CA ARG A 206 5.11 -1.39 -11.95
C ARG A 206 6.48 -1.58 -12.61
N LYS A 207 6.70 -2.72 -13.27
CA LYS A 207 7.91 -2.94 -14.06
C LYS A 207 7.99 -2.01 -15.27
N GLY A 208 6.87 -1.73 -15.93
CA GLY A 208 6.80 -0.74 -17.00
C GLY A 208 7.22 0.65 -16.54
N GLU A 209 6.69 1.11 -15.41
CA GLU A 209 7.06 2.40 -14.81
C GLU A 209 8.54 2.44 -14.41
N ALA A 210 9.05 1.37 -13.80
CA ALA A 210 10.46 1.27 -13.43
C ALA A 210 11.39 1.31 -14.65
N ALA A 211 11.03 0.62 -15.74
CA ALA A 211 11.80 0.64 -16.98
C ALA A 211 11.85 2.05 -17.59
N ALA A 212 10.74 2.78 -17.58
CA ALA A 212 10.69 4.15 -18.07
C ALA A 212 11.58 5.09 -17.23
N LYS A 213 11.49 5.01 -15.91
CA LYS A 213 12.32 5.81 -14.99
C LYS A 213 13.81 5.44 -15.09
N LEU A 214 14.13 4.16 -15.26
CA LEU A 214 15.50 3.69 -15.43
C LEU A 214 16.14 4.26 -16.71
N ALA A 215 15.38 4.31 -17.81
CA ALA A 215 15.85 4.91 -19.06
C ALA A 215 16.20 6.40 -18.87
N ILE A 216 15.38 7.14 -18.12
CA ILE A 216 15.64 8.55 -17.77
C ILE A 216 16.91 8.67 -16.91
N ALA A 217 17.02 7.86 -15.86
CA ALA A 217 18.15 7.87 -14.95
C ALA A 217 19.47 7.59 -15.68
N LYS A 218 19.51 6.54 -16.51
CA LYS A 218 20.70 6.19 -17.31
C LYS A 218 21.08 7.32 -18.26
N LYS A 219 20.12 7.90 -18.97
CA LYS A 219 20.38 9.02 -19.90
C LYS A 219 20.99 10.24 -19.20
N LYS A 220 20.52 10.58 -17.99
CA LYS A 220 20.97 11.77 -17.25
C LYS A 220 22.19 11.52 -16.34
N ALA A 221 22.61 10.27 -16.17
CA ALA A 221 23.79 9.92 -15.37
C ALA A 221 25.12 10.07 -16.13
N HIS A 222 25.05 10.24 -17.46
CA HIS A 222 26.16 10.55 -18.36
C HIS A 222 26.35 12.06 -18.48
#